data_AF-A0A839Z085-F1
#
_entry.id   AF-A0A839Z085-F1
#
_cell.length_a   1.000
_cell.length_b   1.000
_cell.length_c   1.000
_cell.angle_alpha   90.00
_cell.angle_beta   90.00
_cell.angle_gamma   90.00
#
_symmetry.space_group_name_H-M   'P 1'
#
loop_
_entity.id
_entity.type
_entity.pdbx_description
1 polymer ?
#
loop_
_entity_poly.entity_id
_entity_poly.type
_entity_poly.pdbx_seq_one_letter_code
_entity_poly.pdbx_strand_id
1 'polypeptide(L)'
;MGDKDQLIPPAVRRLAEERWRLGVLIFWLGLSAWLLIDRSGTIDHFFLRDTDDNMRLAQVRALLDGQGWHDLRQYRILPPDGANIHWSRLVDLPLAGLILLFDLFLPTLKAEAWAAATAPLVPMLLALIALALITRRILGKAAWPLAMVAFLFASIALGMFFPMRIDHHGWQLALLLLAFAGLVDPNTRRGGLTAGLAAGLSLTIGLEMIIFLSLLGFAMVLGWVADRAERGRMLAFAATLAATTSFGFLLFASADNLAMRCDALTPVWLADAILGSALLLLIGWRGHERWTVRLAMAAAAGLLLAAFHALAFPHCLSRLEGVPEAVSRQWLDLVNEARPVTRHSLELQLRALSIPLIGAIGYTLMIVSARRDPRQLRATLSLAVPAFVGLGLLFWQLRAAPAAQLLAVPGAVGLIWLLLPRLSASGSLLVRTLGVAALVVIGLGALPSIVAQYVPKNEVQKALANSKRITPCTANRALEPLGEVPPGLMFVHIDLGPRLIVMTPHDAITGPYHRNHQAIGDVLTALSSPPEQARPIIDRYGADYLLICDDNKAQQRTRARRRLADALERQVPDWLEPVDLPEESPFRLFRVKGSESSR
;
A
#
# COMPACT_ATOMS: atom_id res chain seq x y z
N MET A 1 -22.49 14.21 -28.26
CA MET A 1 -23.02 13.55 -27.05
C MET A 1 -24.30 12.74 -27.32
N GLY A 2 -24.69 12.45 -28.58
CA GLY A 2 -26.06 12.00 -28.91
C GLY A 2 -26.34 10.51 -29.12
N ASP A 3 -25.33 9.63 -29.12
CA ASP A 3 -25.51 8.22 -29.55
C ASP A 3 -25.09 7.18 -28.49
N LYS A 4 -24.49 7.63 -27.38
CA LYS A 4 -23.96 6.74 -26.33
C LYS A 4 -25.02 6.32 -25.30
N ASP A 5 -26.15 7.03 -25.27
CA ASP A 5 -27.11 7.00 -24.17
C ASP A 5 -28.34 6.12 -24.43
N GLN A 6 -28.43 5.46 -25.60
CA GLN A 6 -29.61 4.69 -26.02
C GLN A 6 -29.63 3.23 -25.52
N LEU A 7 -28.50 2.69 -25.03
CA LEU A 7 -28.38 1.29 -24.61
C LEU A 7 -28.77 1.02 -23.16
N ILE A 8 -28.80 2.06 -22.32
CA ILE A 8 -29.19 1.93 -20.91
C ILE A 8 -30.66 2.34 -20.80
N PRO A 9 -31.54 1.48 -20.24
CA PRO A 9 -32.94 1.85 -20.03
C PRO A 9 -33.05 3.21 -19.32
N PRO A 10 -33.89 4.15 -19.80
CA PRO A 10 -33.92 5.52 -19.29
C PRO A 10 -34.10 5.63 -17.77
N ALA A 11 -34.90 4.73 -17.19
CA ALA A 11 -35.10 4.64 -15.75
C ALA A 11 -33.82 4.26 -14.99
N VAL A 12 -33.06 3.28 -15.49
CA VAL A 12 -31.78 2.85 -14.92
C VAL A 12 -30.75 3.97 -15.04
N ARG A 13 -30.72 4.66 -16.19
CA ARG A 13 -29.83 5.80 -16.42
C ARG A 13 -30.12 6.93 -15.42
N ARG A 14 -31.38 7.34 -15.30
CA ARG A 14 -31.79 8.39 -14.35
C ARG A 14 -31.40 8.03 -12.91
N LEU A 15 -31.66 6.80 -12.50
CA LEU A 15 -31.27 6.31 -11.17
C LEU A 15 -29.75 6.37 -10.97
N ALA A 16 -28.96 5.92 -11.95
CA ALA A 16 -27.51 5.97 -11.89
C ALA A 16 -26.95 7.41 -11.87
N GLU A 17 -27.62 8.36 -12.53
CA GLU A 17 -27.21 9.75 -12.54
C GLU A 17 -27.50 10.47 -11.21
N GLU A 18 -28.72 10.31 -10.69
CA GLU A 18 -29.26 11.02 -9.54
C GLU A 18 -28.86 10.38 -8.20
N ARG A 19 -28.92 9.05 -8.11
CA ARG A 19 -28.74 8.29 -6.85
C ARG A 19 -27.38 7.60 -6.73
N TRP A 20 -26.36 8.08 -7.44
CA TRP A 20 -25.04 7.46 -7.46
C TRP A 20 -24.40 7.30 -6.07
N ARG A 21 -24.60 8.26 -5.15
CA ARG A 21 -24.06 8.18 -3.78
C ARG A 21 -24.62 6.98 -3.02
N LEU A 22 -25.94 6.82 -3.08
CA LEU A 22 -26.62 5.67 -2.50
C LEU A 22 -26.21 4.38 -3.19
N GLY A 23 -26.07 4.39 -4.52
CA GLY A 23 -25.59 3.24 -5.28
C GLY A 23 -24.18 2.79 -4.88
N VAL A 24 -23.24 3.73 -4.72
CA VAL A 24 -21.89 3.46 -4.22
C VAL A 24 -21.94 2.94 -2.77
N LEU A 25 -22.78 3.52 -1.91
CA LEU A 25 -22.94 3.05 -0.54
C LEU A 25 -23.48 1.62 -0.47
N ILE A 26 -24.52 1.30 -1.26
CA ILE A 26 -25.08 -0.06 -1.33
C ILE A 26 -24.04 -1.04 -1.86
N PHE A 27 -23.29 -0.67 -2.92
CA PHE A 27 -22.22 -1.50 -3.44
C PHE A 27 -21.13 -1.73 -2.38
N TRP A 28 -20.71 -0.68 -1.67
CA TRP A 28 -19.74 -0.78 -0.59
C TRP A 28 -20.23 -1.66 0.56
N LEU A 29 -21.50 -1.53 0.98
CA LEU A 29 -22.10 -2.39 2.00
C LEU A 29 -22.12 -3.86 1.56
N GLY A 30 -22.54 -4.13 0.34
CA GLY A 30 -22.57 -5.49 -0.22
C GLY A 30 -21.18 -6.10 -0.34
N LEU A 31 -20.20 -5.33 -0.84
CA LEU A 31 -18.81 -5.75 -0.94
C LEU A 31 -18.18 -5.97 0.44
N SER A 32 -18.44 -5.07 1.38
CA SER A 32 -17.99 -5.18 2.77
C SER A 32 -18.53 -6.45 3.44
N ALA A 33 -19.84 -6.70 3.32
CA ALA A 33 -20.46 -7.90 3.84
C ALA A 33 -19.86 -9.16 3.21
N TRP A 34 -19.68 -9.17 1.87
CA TRP A 34 -19.05 -10.29 1.18
C TRP A 34 -17.60 -10.52 1.65
N LEU A 35 -16.79 -9.47 1.77
CA LEU A 35 -15.41 -9.56 2.25
C LEU A 35 -15.33 -10.08 3.69
N LEU A 36 -16.20 -9.61 4.58
CA LEU A 36 -16.25 -10.08 5.96
C LEU A 36 -16.64 -11.58 6.03
N ILE A 37 -17.56 -12.03 5.17
CA ILE A 37 -17.95 -13.43 5.07
C ILE A 37 -16.81 -14.28 4.48
N ASP A 38 -16.22 -13.86 3.35
CA ASP A 38 -15.09 -14.53 2.68
C ASP A 38 -13.86 -14.65 3.60
N ARG A 39 -13.67 -13.66 4.49
CA ARG A 39 -12.54 -13.57 5.43
C ARG A 39 -12.89 -13.96 6.86
N SER A 40 -14.07 -14.50 7.11
CA SER A 40 -14.51 -14.95 8.45
C SER A 40 -13.46 -15.81 9.14
N GLY A 41 -12.93 -16.83 8.46
CA GLY A 41 -11.88 -17.69 9.01
C GLY A 41 -10.61 -16.95 9.43
N THR A 42 -10.18 -15.92 8.70
CA THR A 42 -9.01 -15.10 9.10
C THR A 42 -9.33 -14.16 10.26
N ILE A 43 -10.57 -13.69 10.36
CA ILE A 43 -11.03 -12.82 11.46
C ILE A 43 -11.15 -13.64 12.74
N ASP A 44 -11.81 -14.80 12.68
CA ASP A 44 -12.04 -15.70 13.81
C ASP A 44 -10.73 -16.19 14.42
N HIS A 45 -9.72 -16.46 13.58
CA HIS A 45 -8.39 -16.86 14.03
C HIS A 45 -7.44 -15.67 14.25
N PHE A 46 -7.92 -14.43 14.17
CA PHE A 46 -7.14 -13.18 14.33
C PHE A 46 -5.84 -13.14 13.52
N PHE A 47 -5.90 -13.58 12.26
CA PHE A 47 -4.73 -13.74 11.41
C PHE A 47 -4.37 -12.45 10.66
N LEU A 48 -3.46 -11.66 11.24
CA LEU A 48 -2.80 -10.53 10.55
C LEU A 48 -1.68 -11.06 9.65
N ARG A 49 -1.88 -11.05 8.33
CA ARG A 49 -1.01 -11.79 7.40
C ARG A 49 0.37 -11.14 7.23
N ASP A 50 0.40 -9.82 7.17
CA ASP A 50 1.60 -9.05 6.84
C ASP A 50 2.37 -8.64 8.10
N THR A 51 3.69 -8.47 7.98
CA THR A 51 4.49 -7.92 9.10
C THR A 51 4.00 -6.54 9.48
N ASP A 52 3.54 -5.76 8.51
CA ASP A 52 3.14 -4.38 8.74
C ASP A 52 1.79 -4.29 9.43
N ASP A 53 0.87 -5.22 9.14
CA ASP A 53 -0.39 -5.35 9.86
C ASP A 53 -0.16 -5.64 11.35
N ASN A 54 0.77 -6.55 11.67
CA ASN A 54 1.11 -6.89 13.06
C ASN A 54 1.72 -5.69 13.79
N MET A 55 2.70 -5.02 13.17
CA MET A 55 3.34 -3.86 13.78
C MET A 55 2.37 -2.69 13.97
N ARG A 56 1.44 -2.47 13.03
CA ARG A 56 0.41 -1.45 13.18
C ARG A 56 -0.45 -1.70 14.41
N LEU A 57 -0.88 -2.96 14.63
CA LEU A 57 -1.62 -3.31 15.84
C LEU A 57 -0.77 -3.11 17.10
N ALA A 58 0.49 -3.52 17.09
CA ALA A 58 1.40 -3.33 18.22
C ALA A 58 1.61 -1.85 18.57
N GLN A 59 1.72 -0.98 17.56
CA GLN A 59 1.79 0.47 17.73
C GLN A 59 0.50 1.05 18.33
N VAL A 60 -0.67 0.58 17.88
CA VAL A 60 -1.96 1.00 18.43
C VAL A 60 -2.16 0.54 19.88
N ARG A 61 -1.79 -0.70 20.20
CA ARG A 61 -1.81 -1.21 21.58
C ARG A 61 -0.94 -0.33 22.48
N ALA A 62 0.30 -0.06 22.09
CA ALA A 62 1.20 0.80 22.85
C ALA A 62 0.60 2.21 23.09
N LEU A 63 -0.03 2.81 22.08
CA LEU A 63 -0.75 4.08 22.25
C LEU A 63 -1.89 3.96 23.27
N LEU A 64 -2.73 2.93 23.17
CA LEU A 64 -3.85 2.71 24.10
C LEU A 64 -3.37 2.39 25.53
N ASP A 65 -2.18 1.80 25.67
CA ASP A 65 -1.51 1.49 26.93
C ASP A 65 -0.75 2.69 27.52
N GLY A 66 -0.83 3.87 26.89
CA GLY A 66 -0.30 5.13 27.42
C GLY A 66 1.03 5.61 26.82
N GLN A 67 1.55 4.97 25.77
CA GLN A 67 2.76 5.44 25.08
C GLN A 67 2.54 6.84 24.49
N GLY A 68 3.47 7.76 24.79
CA GLY A 68 3.37 9.18 24.47
C GLY A 68 3.11 9.47 22.99
N TRP A 69 2.34 10.51 22.69
CA TRP A 69 1.81 10.78 21.34
C TRP A 69 2.86 10.86 20.21
N HIS A 70 4.02 11.47 20.49
CA HIS A 70 5.11 11.60 19.52
C HIS A 70 6.15 10.47 19.63
N ASP A 71 5.92 9.50 20.50
CA ASP A 71 6.75 8.30 20.62
C ASP A 71 6.17 7.18 19.76
N LEU A 72 6.89 6.85 18.69
CA LEU A 72 6.57 5.77 17.75
C LEU A 72 7.56 4.61 17.85
N ARG A 73 8.42 4.58 18.87
CA ARG A 73 9.27 3.41 19.07
C ARG A 73 8.42 2.23 19.50
N GLN A 74 8.78 1.04 19.03
CA GLN A 74 8.19 -0.20 19.52
C GLN A 74 9.16 -0.84 20.50
N TYR A 75 8.92 -0.64 21.81
CA TYR A 75 9.83 -1.10 22.87
C TYR A 75 9.88 -2.62 23.02
N ARG A 76 8.91 -3.36 22.49
CA ARG A 76 8.94 -4.82 22.42
C ARG A 76 9.84 -5.36 21.30
N ILE A 77 10.37 -4.47 20.46
CA ILE A 77 11.43 -4.79 19.50
C ILE A 77 12.68 -4.01 19.88
N LEU A 78 13.82 -4.69 20.00
CA LEU A 78 15.08 -4.10 20.44
C LEU A 78 14.96 -3.43 21.84
N PRO A 79 14.40 -4.11 22.87
CA PRO A 79 14.37 -3.55 24.22
C PRO A 79 15.80 -3.36 24.78
N PRO A 80 16.03 -2.36 25.67
CA PRO A 80 15.07 -1.34 26.11
C PRO A 80 14.96 -0.14 25.17
N ASP A 81 15.83 -0.04 24.15
CA ASP A 81 15.92 1.14 23.27
C ASP A 81 14.66 1.34 22.41
N GLY A 82 14.04 0.25 21.97
CA GLY A 82 12.88 0.25 21.10
C GLY A 82 13.21 0.49 19.63
N ALA A 83 12.56 -0.25 18.74
CA ALA A 83 12.73 -0.10 17.30
C ALA A 83 12.08 1.19 16.79
N ASN A 84 12.80 1.95 15.97
CA ASN A 84 12.28 3.17 15.36
C ASN A 84 11.30 2.83 14.23
N ILE A 85 10.01 3.11 14.44
CA ILE A 85 8.95 2.99 13.44
C ILE A 85 8.57 4.40 12.98
N HIS A 86 8.63 4.62 11.67
CA HIS A 86 8.47 5.96 11.08
C HIS A 86 7.02 6.33 10.75
N TRP A 87 6.08 5.43 11.05
CA TRP A 87 4.70 5.50 10.59
C TRP A 87 3.85 6.45 11.40
N SER A 88 3.26 7.43 10.74
CA SER A 88 2.35 8.40 11.37
C SER A 88 1.18 7.75 12.13
N ARG A 89 0.83 8.35 13.27
CA ARG A 89 -0.37 8.00 14.06
C ARG A 89 -1.68 8.32 13.36
N LEU A 90 -1.68 9.03 12.24
CA LEU A 90 -2.90 9.34 11.50
C LEU A 90 -3.68 8.07 11.12
N VAL A 91 -2.99 6.98 10.77
CA VAL A 91 -3.60 5.69 10.42
C VAL A 91 -3.98 4.87 11.67
N ASP A 92 -3.39 5.18 12.82
CA ASP A 92 -3.70 4.51 14.09
C ASP A 92 -5.09 4.91 14.59
N LEU A 93 -5.50 6.16 14.37
CA LEU A 93 -6.73 6.72 14.94
C LEU A 93 -8.01 5.95 14.57
N PRO A 94 -8.27 5.60 13.30
CA PRO A 94 -9.45 4.80 12.96
C PRO A 94 -9.43 3.42 13.60
N LEU A 95 -8.26 2.78 13.69
CA LEU A 95 -8.14 1.46 14.30
C LEU A 95 -8.34 1.53 15.81
N ALA A 96 -7.66 2.45 16.50
CA ALA A 96 -7.82 2.69 17.95
C ALA A 96 -9.27 3.02 18.31
N GLY A 97 -9.93 3.91 17.54
CA GLY A 97 -11.32 4.26 17.77
C GLY A 97 -12.28 3.07 17.60
N LEU A 98 -12.02 2.19 16.62
CA LEU A 98 -12.81 0.98 16.44
C LEU A 98 -12.56 -0.06 17.54
N ILE A 99 -11.31 -0.20 18.00
CA ILE A 99 -10.99 -1.06 19.15
C ILE A 99 -11.78 -0.60 20.38
N LEU A 100 -11.65 0.69 20.74
CA LEU A 100 -12.36 1.26 21.89
C LEU A 100 -13.89 1.13 21.76
N LEU A 101 -14.44 1.29 20.56
CA LEU A 101 -15.87 1.11 20.31
C LEU A 101 -16.32 -0.34 20.51
N PHE A 102 -15.59 -1.31 19.96
CA PHE A 102 -15.97 -2.72 20.07
C PHE A 102 -15.71 -3.30 21.45
N ASP A 103 -14.71 -2.79 22.16
CA ASP A 103 -14.37 -3.20 23.53
C ASP A 103 -15.51 -2.89 24.53
N LEU A 104 -16.41 -1.94 24.20
CA LEU A 104 -17.65 -1.70 24.97
C LEU A 104 -18.60 -2.91 25.01
N PHE A 105 -18.50 -3.83 24.05
CA PHE A 105 -19.46 -4.93 23.87
C PHE A 105 -18.81 -6.30 23.69
N LEU A 106 -17.51 -6.35 23.40
CA LEU A 106 -16.75 -7.57 23.11
C LEU A 106 -15.51 -7.65 24.00
N PRO A 107 -15.03 -8.85 24.35
CA PRO A 107 -13.71 -9.01 24.95
C PRO A 107 -12.63 -8.40 24.05
N THR A 108 -11.58 -7.83 24.64
CA THR A 108 -10.55 -7.05 23.93
C THR A 108 -9.97 -7.73 22.70
N LEU A 109 -9.62 -9.03 22.78
CA LEU A 109 -9.10 -9.77 21.62
C LEU A 109 -10.11 -9.80 20.44
N LYS A 110 -11.41 -9.96 20.74
CA LYS A 110 -12.47 -9.90 19.72
C LYS A 110 -12.70 -8.47 19.25
N ALA A 111 -12.59 -7.48 20.13
CA ALA A 111 -12.68 -6.07 19.76
C ALA A 111 -11.58 -5.69 18.75
N GLU A 112 -10.34 -6.10 19.00
CA GLU A 112 -9.22 -5.93 18.06
C GLU A 112 -9.44 -6.68 16.74
N ALA A 113 -9.93 -7.92 16.78
CA ALA A 113 -10.24 -8.68 15.58
C ALA A 113 -11.28 -7.98 14.69
N TRP A 114 -12.37 -7.49 15.30
CA TRP A 114 -13.41 -6.77 14.57
C TRP A 114 -12.97 -5.38 14.11
N ALA A 115 -12.14 -4.69 14.90
CA ALA A 115 -11.54 -3.43 14.50
C ALA A 115 -10.62 -3.64 13.28
N ALA A 116 -9.76 -4.67 13.31
CA ALA A 116 -8.89 -5.01 12.20
C ALA A 116 -9.64 -5.52 10.97
N ALA A 117 -10.80 -6.14 11.16
CA ALA A 117 -11.66 -6.57 10.07
C ALA A 117 -12.35 -5.40 9.35
N THR A 118 -12.73 -4.35 10.10
CA THR A 118 -13.58 -3.25 9.61
C THR A 118 -12.81 -1.99 9.24
N ALA A 119 -11.69 -1.71 9.89
CA ALA A 119 -10.86 -0.53 9.60
C ALA A 119 -10.48 -0.39 8.11
N PRO A 120 -10.10 -1.45 7.37
CA PRO A 120 -9.72 -1.33 5.96
C PRO A 120 -10.91 -1.02 5.03
N LEU A 121 -12.15 -1.24 5.49
CA LEU A 121 -13.37 -0.98 4.72
C LEU A 121 -13.69 0.53 4.66
N VAL A 122 -13.20 1.32 5.63
CA VAL A 122 -13.39 2.77 5.67
C VAL A 122 -12.67 3.48 4.50
N PRO A 123 -11.35 3.31 4.30
CA PRO A 123 -10.70 3.89 3.12
C PRO A 123 -11.20 3.26 1.81
N MET A 124 -11.72 2.03 1.81
CA MET A 124 -12.37 1.44 0.63
C MET A 124 -13.57 2.27 0.18
N LEU A 125 -14.43 2.73 1.11
CA LEU A 125 -15.57 3.61 0.77
C LEU A 125 -15.08 4.90 0.09
N LEU A 126 -14.02 5.51 0.62
CA LEU A 126 -13.43 6.71 0.06
C LEU A 126 -12.87 6.46 -1.35
N ALA A 127 -12.17 5.35 -1.57
CA ALA A 127 -11.67 4.94 -2.87
C ALA A 127 -12.81 4.74 -3.90
N LEU A 128 -13.90 4.07 -3.51
CA LEU A 128 -15.07 3.85 -4.37
C LEU A 128 -15.78 5.17 -4.73
N ILE A 129 -15.94 6.07 -3.75
CA ILE A 129 -16.48 7.42 -4.00
C ILE A 129 -15.59 8.17 -5.00
N ALA A 130 -14.27 8.12 -4.81
CA ALA A 130 -13.32 8.80 -5.69
C ALA A 130 -13.34 8.23 -7.12
N LEU A 131 -13.36 6.90 -7.29
CA LEU A 131 -13.51 6.24 -8.59
C LEU A 131 -14.83 6.61 -9.28
N ALA A 132 -15.93 6.63 -8.54
CA ALA A 132 -17.22 7.06 -9.05
C ALA A 132 -17.18 8.53 -9.49
N LEU A 133 -16.56 9.42 -8.71
CA LEU A 133 -16.40 10.83 -9.08
C LEU A 133 -15.55 10.98 -10.35
N ILE A 134 -14.41 10.31 -10.44
CA ILE A 134 -13.52 10.36 -11.61
C ILE A 134 -14.30 9.94 -12.85
N THR A 135 -14.83 8.72 -12.87
CA THR A 135 -15.54 8.19 -14.05
C THR A 135 -16.75 9.02 -14.45
N ARG A 136 -17.52 9.53 -13.48
CA ARG A 136 -18.64 10.45 -13.74
C ARG A 136 -18.22 11.73 -14.45
N ARG A 137 -17.06 12.27 -14.08
CA ARG A 137 -16.54 13.55 -14.60
C ARG A 137 -15.92 13.40 -15.98
N ILE A 138 -15.27 12.27 -16.27
CA ILE A 138 -14.52 12.08 -17.53
C ILE A 138 -15.28 11.32 -18.63
N LEU A 139 -16.23 10.44 -18.28
CA LEU A 139 -16.94 9.58 -19.25
C LEU A 139 -18.42 9.93 -19.35
N GLY A 140 -19.07 10.19 -18.22
CA GLY A 140 -20.49 10.52 -18.13
C GLY A 140 -21.09 10.13 -16.79
N LYS A 141 -22.15 10.82 -16.37
CA LYS A 141 -22.75 10.66 -15.03
C LYS A 141 -23.20 9.22 -14.72
N ALA A 142 -23.60 8.44 -15.73
CA ALA A 142 -24.02 7.05 -15.55
C ALA A 142 -22.88 6.01 -15.61
N ALA A 143 -21.62 6.41 -15.78
CA ALA A 143 -20.50 5.48 -16.01
C ALA A 143 -19.96 4.79 -14.74
N TRP A 144 -20.24 5.33 -13.54
CA TRP A 144 -19.65 4.85 -12.29
C TRP A 144 -19.91 3.37 -11.94
N PRO A 145 -21.05 2.72 -12.28
CA PRO A 145 -21.25 1.31 -11.94
C PRO A 145 -20.19 0.40 -12.56
N LEU A 146 -19.73 0.72 -13.77
CA LEU A 146 -18.65 -0.03 -14.42
C LEU A 146 -17.33 0.06 -13.65
N ALA A 147 -17.06 1.21 -13.01
CA ALA A 147 -15.87 1.36 -12.17
C ALA A 147 -15.94 0.50 -10.91
N MET A 148 -17.13 0.35 -10.32
CA MET A 148 -17.34 -0.51 -9.15
C MET A 148 -17.09 -1.97 -9.51
N VAL A 149 -17.61 -2.42 -10.65
CA VAL A 149 -17.37 -3.78 -11.13
C VAL A 149 -15.90 -4.00 -11.51
N ALA A 150 -15.27 -3.06 -12.21
CA ALA A 150 -13.84 -3.15 -12.56
C ALA A 150 -12.94 -3.17 -11.32
N PHE A 151 -13.31 -2.47 -10.24
CA PHE A 151 -12.60 -2.51 -8.97
C PHE A 151 -12.53 -3.93 -8.37
N LEU A 152 -13.57 -4.77 -8.56
CA LEU A 152 -13.55 -6.17 -8.11
C LEU A 152 -12.46 -7.00 -8.80
N PHE A 153 -12.04 -6.60 -10.00
CA PHE A 153 -11.01 -7.29 -10.79
C PHE A 153 -9.63 -6.64 -10.67
N ALA A 154 -9.54 -5.45 -10.04
CA ALA A 154 -8.29 -4.86 -9.56
C ALA A 154 -7.77 -5.62 -8.34
N SER A 155 -7.53 -6.93 -8.49
CA SER A 155 -7.36 -7.88 -7.39
C SER A 155 -6.22 -7.57 -6.42
N ILE A 156 -5.12 -6.96 -6.89
CA ILE A 156 -3.99 -6.59 -6.02
C ILE A 156 -4.37 -5.33 -5.22
N ALA A 157 -5.02 -4.35 -5.86
CA ALA A 157 -5.52 -3.18 -5.17
C ALA A 157 -6.64 -3.50 -4.18
N LEU A 158 -7.61 -4.34 -4.57
CA LEU A 158 -8.69 -4.80 -3.70
C LEU A 158 -8.13 -5.53 -2.47
N GLY A 159 -7.04 -6.28 -2.63
CA GLY A 159 -6.33 -6.94 -1.54
C GLY A 159 -5.84 -5.99 -0.44
N MET A 160 -5.58 -4.72 -0.76
CA MET A 160 -5.17 -3.68 0.21
C MET A 160 -6.32 -3.16 1.07
N PHE A 161 -7.55 -3.61 0.81
CA PHE A 161 -8.75 -3.27 1.57
C PHE A 161 -9.39 -4.50 2.24
N PHE A 162 -8.73 -5.66 2.18
CA PHE A 162 -9.26 -6.86 2.81
C PHE A 162 -9.28 -6.72 4.34
N PRO A 163 -10.28 -7.31 5.02
CA PRO A 163 -10.23 -7.54 6.45
C PRO A 163 -8.86 -8.08 6.89
N MET A 164 -8.36 -7.60 8.02
CA MET A 164 -7.03 -7.90 8.57
C MET A 164 -5.84 -7.24 7.86
N ARG A 165 -6.06 -6.46 6.78
CA ARG A 165 -5.02 -5.60 6.17
C ARG A 165 -5.09 -4.18 6.71
N ILE A 166 -4.58 -3.98 7.91
CA ILE A 166 -4.70 -2.73 8.67
C ILE A 166 -3.55 -1.75 8.43
N ASP A 167 -2.60 -2.10 7.59
CA ASP A 167 -1.53 -1.20 7.22
C ASP A 167 -1.99 0.03 6.38
N HIS A 168 -1.11 1.01 6.18
CA HIS A 168 -1.43 2.33 5.62
C HIS A 168 -1.72 2.37 4.12
N HIS A 169 -1.41 1.32 3.38
CA HIS A 169 -1.55 1.28 1.92
C HIS A 169 -2.99 1.60 1.45
N GLY A 170 -4.02 1.06 2.10
CA GLY A 170 -5.42 1.31 1.73
C GLY A 170 -5.80 2.80 1.83
N TRP A 171 -5.33 3.47 2.88
CA TRP A 171 -5.53 4.91 3.07
C TRP A 171 -4.84 5.75 2.00
N GLN A 172 -3.57 5.46 1.72
CA GLN A 172 -2.83 6.18 0.68
C GLN A 172 -3.44 5.99 -0.72
N LEU A 173 -3.91 4.80 -1.05
CA LEU A 173 -4.60 4.54 -2.33
C LEU A 173 -5.94 5.29 -2.43
N ALA A 174 -6.70 5.36 -1.34
CA ALA A 174 -7.94 6.12 -1.29
C ALA A 174 -7.70 7.63 -1.44
N LEU A 175 -6.68 8.16 -0.76
CA LEU A 175 -6.26 9.57 -0.86
C LEU A 175 -5.69 9.89 -2.24
N LEU A 176 -4.93 8.98 -2.84
CA LEU A 176 -4.44 9.11 -4.21
C LEU A 176 -5.60 9.28 -5.19
N LEU A 177 -6.59 8.39 -5.13
CA LEU A 177 -7.79 8.49 -5.97
C LEU A 177 -8.59 9.77 -5.69
N LEU A 178 -8.73 10.16 -4.42
CA LEU A 178 -9.41 11.41 -4.06
C LEU A 178 -8.67 12.62 -4.63
N ALA A 179 -7.34 12.60 -4.65
CA ALA A 179 -6.54 13.68 -5.19
C ALA A 179 -6.74 13.83 -6.71
N PHE A 180 -6.73 12.71 -7.44
CA PHE A 180 -7.04 12.70 -8.88
C PHE A 180 -8.52 13.00 -9.18
N ALA A 181 -9.45 12.65 -8.28
CA ALA A 181 -10.83 13.12 -8.38
C ALA A 181 -10.87 14.66 -8.31
N GLY A 182 -10.14 15.27 -7.36
CA GLY A 182 -9.96 16.72 -7.25
C GLY A 182 -9.39 17.35 -8.52
N LEU A 183 -8.41 16.71 -9.15
CA LEU A 183 -7.81 17.18 -10.41
C LEU A 183 -8.82 17.30 -11.54
N VAL A 184 -9.76 16.36 -11.67
CA VAL A 184 -10.81 16.38 -12.70
C VAL A 184 -12.12 17.04 -12.26
N ASP A 185 -12.12 17.73 -11.11
CA ASP A 185 -13.29 18.43 -10.62
C ASP A 185 -13.66 19.62 -11.53
N PRO A 186 -14.92 19.75 -12.00
CA PRO A 186 -15.34 20.90 -12.80
C PRO A 186 -15.20 22.25 -12.09
N ASN A 187 -15.29 22.27 -10.75
CA ASN A 187 -14.99 23.45 -9.95
C ASN A 187 -13.50 23.46 -9.61
N THR A 188 -12.77 24.39 -10.23
CA THR A 188 -11.31 24.48 -10.14
C THR A 188 -10.83 24.65 -8.70
N ARG A 189 -11.41 25.56 -7.92
CA ARG A 189 -11.00 25.80 -6.52
C ARG A 189 -11.30 24.59 -5.65
N ARG A 190 -12.52 24.04 -5.70
CA ARG A 190 -12.87 22.83 -4.94
C ARG A 190 -11.92 21.69 -5.29
N GLY A 191 -11.65 21.50 -6.58
CA GLY A 191 -10.75 20.47 -7.06
C GLY A 191 -9.32 20.62 -6.53
N GLY A 192 -8.79 21.84 -6.54
CA GLY A 192 -7.47 22.14 -5.97
C GLY A 192 -7.42 21.90 -4.47
N LEU A 193 -8.44 22.36 -3.73
CA LEU A 193 -8.57 22.11 -2.29
C LEU A 193 -8.56 20.60 -2.00
N THR A 194 -9.44 19.84 -2.64
CA THR A 194 -9.52 18.37 -2.47
C THR A 194 -8.19 17.70 -2.79
N ALA A 195 -7.54 18.09 -3.89
CA ALA A 195 -6.28 17.48 -4.30
C ALA A 195 -5.12 17.78 -3.34
N GLY A 196 -4.96 19.02 -2.89
CA GLY A 196 -3.87 19.38 -1.97
C GLY A 196 -4.11 18.84 -0.56
N LEU A 197 -5.36 18.80 -0.09
CA LEU A 197 -5.72 18.14 1.18
C LEU A 197 -5.38 16.64 1.13
N ALA A 198 -5.81 15.95 0.08
CA ALA A 198 -5.58 14.51 -0.07
C ALA A 198 -4.09 14.18 -0.24
N ALA A 199 -3.36 14.98 -1.03
CA ALA A 199 -1.92 14.81 -1.22
C ALA A 199 -1.12 15.03 0.07
N GLY A 200 -1.40 16.09 0.84
CA GLY A 200 -0.67 16.33 2.09
C GLY A 200 -1.04 15.36 3.20
N LEU A 201 -2.30 14.89 3.27
CA LEU A 201 -2.66 13.77 4.15
C LEU A 201 -1.93 12.48 3.73
N SER A 202 -1.83 12.19 2.44
CA SER A 202 -1.09 11.02 1.96
C SER A 202 0.39 11.10 2.32
N LEU A 203 1.02 12.27 2.18
CA LEU A 203 2.41 12.49 2.59
C LEU A 203 2.60 12.37 4.10
N THR A 204 1.62 12.82 4.89
CA THR A 204 1.61 12.66 6.35
C THR A 204 1.62 11.19 6.75
N ILE A 205 0.96 10.34 5.97
CA ILE A 205 0.94 8.89 6.20
C ILE A 205 2.29 8.25 5.83
N GLY A 206 2.82 8.57 4.64
CA GLY A 206 4.06 7.99 4.12
C GLY A 206 4.40 8.48 2.70
N LEU A 207 5.56 8.06 2.18
CA LEU A 207 6.11 8.55 0.90
C LEU A 207 5.90 7.59 -0.28
N GLU A 208 5.22 6.48 -0.09
CA GLU A 208 5.02 5.43 -1.10
C GLU A 208 4.30 5.94 -2.35
N MET A 209 3.44 6.96 -2.19
CA MET A 209 2.72 7.59 -3.30
C MET A 209 3.45 8.78 -3.94
N ILE A 210 4.66 9.13 -3.49
CA ILE A 210 5.32 10.39 -3.86
C ILE A 210 5.49 10.56 -5.37
N ILE A 211 5.75 9.49 -6.12
CA ILE A 211 5.85 9.53 -7.59
C ILE A 211 4.51 9.99 -8.19
N PHE A 212 3.40 9.40 -7.76
CA PHE A 212 2.07 9.75 -8.28
C PHE A 212 1.60 11.13 -7.81
N LEU A 213 1.93 11.53 -6.58
CA LEU A 213 1.64 12.87 -6.05
C LEU A 213 2.47 13.95 -6.77
N SER A 214 3.70 13.63 -7.16
CA SER A 214 4.53 14.51 -8.00
C SER A 214 3.89 14.68 -9.37
N LEU A 215 3.41 13.60 -10.00
CA LEU A 215 2.67 13.68 -11.28
C LEU A 215 1.38 14.49 -11.16
N LEU A 216 0.67 14.39 -10.03
CA LEU A 216 -0.48 15.25 -9.72
C LEU A 216 -0.06 16.73 -9.68
N GLY A 217 1.03 17.06 -8.99
CA GLY A 217 1.60 18.41 -8.94
C GLY A 217 1.97 18.93 -10.34
N PHE A 218 2.65 18.11 -11.15
CA PHE A 218 2.95 18.43 -12.55
C PHE A 218 1.67 18.68 -13.36
N ALA A 219 0.63 17.87 -13.20
CA ALA A 219 -0.63 18.07 -13.90
C ALA A 219 -1.33 19.38 -13.49
N MET A 220 -1.26 19.77 -12.22
CA MET A 220 -1.79 21.06 -11.75
C MET A 220 -1.07 22.25 -12.41
N VAL A 221 0.27 22.19 -12.45
CA VAL A 221 1.10 23.24 -13.04
C VAL A 221 0.90 23.32 -14.55
N LEU A 222 0.97 22.18 -15.26
CA LEU A 222 0.77 22.12 -16.71
C LEU A 222 -0.65 22.51 -17.10
N GLY A 223 -1.65 22.18 -16.28
CA GLY A 223 -3.02 22.66 -16.42
C GLY A 223 -3.10 24.19 -16.45
N TRP A 224 -2.44 24.86 -15.51
CA TRP A 224 -2.35 26.33 -15.46
C TRP A 224 -1.51 26.92 -16.59
N VAL A 225 -0.40 26.28 -16.95
CA VAL A 225 0.44 26.70 -18.10
C VAL A 225 -0.40 26.67 -19.38
N ALA A 226 -1.13 25.58 -19.63
CA ALA A 226 -1.98 25.42 -20.80
C ALA A 226 -3.23 26.32 -20.78
N ASP A 227 -3.82 26.55 -19.61
CA ASP A 227 -5.05 27.31 -19.46
C ASP A 227 -5.03 28.14 -18.16
N ARG A 228 -5.05 29.46 -18.33
CA ARG A 228 -5.05 30.42 -17.21
C ARG A 228 -6.24 30.20 -16.26
N ALA A 229 -7.36 29.65 -16.74
CA ALA A 229 -8.54 29.38 -15.92
C ALA A 229 -8.26 28.36 -14.78
N GLU A 230 -7.26 27.50 -14.96
CA GLU A 230 -6.85 26.52 -13.95
C GLU A 230 -6.01 27.12 -12.81
N ARG A 231 -5.69 28.42 -12.86
CA ARG A 231 -4.98 29.14 -11.79
C ARG A 231 -5.60 28.91 -10.42
N GLY A 232 -6.94 28.96 -10.34
CA GLY A 232 -7.66 28.76 -9.08
C GLY A 232 -7.45 27.37 -8.49
N ARG A 233 -7.31 26.33 -9.34
CA ARG A 233 -7.01 24.97 -8.92
C ARG A 233 -5.60 24.85 -8.40
N MET A 234 -4.62 25.36 -9.14
CA MET A 234 -3.20 25.30 -8.77
C MET A 234 -2.93 26.03 -7.44
N LEU A 235 -3.50 27.24 -7.26
CA LEU A 235 -3.32 28.01 -6.03
C LEU A 235 -3.98 27.32 -4.83
N ALA A 236 -5.20 26.80 -5.00
CA ALA A 236 -5.89 26.07 -3.94
C ALA A 236 -5.13 24.79 -3.56
N PHE A 237 -4.59 24.05 -4.53
CA PHE A 237 -3.74 22.88 -4.31
C PHE A 237 -2.47 23.25 -3.53
N ALA A 238 -1.74 24.28 -3.94
CA ALA A 238 -0.53 24.71 -3.27
C ALA A 238 -0.81 25.14 -1.81
N ALA A 239 -1.86 25.94 -1.60
CA ALA A 239 -2.22 26.39 -0.26
C ALA A 239 -2.61 25.22 0.67
N THR A 240 -3.43 24.27 0.19
CA THR A 240 -3.84 23.13 1.04
C THR A 240 -2.78 22.06 1.18
N LEU A 241 -1.89 21.89 0.21
CA LEU A 241 -0.73 21.01 0.35
C LEU A 241 0.22 21.53 1.43
N ALA A 242 0.59 22.81 1.39
CA ALA A 242 1.42 23.43 2.42
C ALA A 242 0.76 23.34 3.81
N ALA A 243 -0.53 23.68 3.90
CA ALA A 243 -1.25 23.63 5.17
C ALA A 243 -1.31 22.19 5.72
N THR A 244 -1.73 21.21 4.92
CA THR A 244 -1.90 19.84 5.43
C THR A 244 -0.59 19.12 5.71
N THR A 245 0.47 19.36 4.94
CA THR A 245 1.80 18.82 5.29
C THR A 245 2.35 19.48 6.56
N SER A 246 2.15 20.79 6.75
CA SER A 246 2.58 21.49 7.98
C SER A 246 1.82 21.02 9.22
N PHE A 247 0.49 20.96 9.15
CA PHE A 247 -0.32 20.44 10.25
C PHE A 247 -0.09 18.95 10.47
N GLY A 248 0.07 18.17 9.39
CA GLY A 248 0.36 16.75 9.45
C GLY A 248 1.69 16.46 10.14
N PHE A 249 2.73 17.22 9.81
CA PHE A 249 4.01 17.15 10.50
C PHE A 249 3.88 17.55 11.98
N LEU A 250 3.27 18.70 12.26
CA LEU A 250 3.09 19.19 13.64
C LEU A 250 2.33 18.19 14.52
N LEU A 251 1.28 17.58 13.98
CA LEU A 251 0.40 16.70 14.75
C LEU A 251 0.90 15.26 14.80
N PHE A 252 1.62 14.77 13.78
CA PHE A 252 1.89 13.32 13.65
C PHE A 252 3.34 12.93 13.43
N ALA A 253 4.28 13.88 13.28
CA ALA A 253 5.70 13.52 13.28
C ALA A 253 6.11 13.02 14.66
N SER A 254 6.82 11.89 14.72
CA SER A 254 7.47 11.44 15.94
C SER A 254 8.68 12.29 16.30
N ALA A 255 9.15 12.17 17.54
CA ALA A 255 10.42 12.75 17.98
C ALA A 255 11.57 12.29 17.06
N ASP A 256 11.62 11.01 16.69
CA ASP A 256 12.61 10.47 15.76
C ASP A 256 12.47 11.03 14.32
N ASN A 257 11.25 11.42 13.89
CA ASN A 257 10.99 12.04 12.59
C ASN A 257 11.38 13.53 12.52
N LEU A 258 11.80 14.14 13.64
CA LEU A 258 12.41 15.47 13.62
C LEU A 258 13.82 15.43 12.99
N ALA A 259 14.47 14.26 12.98
CA ALA A 259 15.69 14.06 12.24
C ALA A 259 15.44 14.19 10.72
N MET A 260 16.40 14.77 10.00
CA MET A 260 16.33 14.98 8.54
C MET A 260 16.54 13.68 7.76
N ARG A 261 15.59 12.73 7.88
CA ARG A 261 15.56 11.45 7.14
C ARG A 261 14.72 11.58 5.88
N CYS A 262 14.90 10.65 4.93
CA CYS A 262 14.34 10.75 3.59
C CYS A 262 13.14 9.82 3.34
N ASP A 263 12.70 9.07 4.35
CA ASP A 263 11.78 7.94 4.26
C ASP A 263 10.35 8.21 4.79
N ALA A 264 10.12 9.38 5.39
CA ALA A 264 8.83 9.79 5.95
C ALA A 264 8.61 11.30 5.76
N LEU A 265 7.47 11.85 6.19
CA LEU A 265 7.31 13.30 6.30
C LEU A 265 8.15 13.84 7.46
N THR A 266 9.41 14.17 7.15
CA THR A 266 10.39 14.81 8.05
C THR A 266 10.60 16.27 7.65
N PRO A 267 11.50 17.03 8.30
CA PRO A 267 11.85 18.38 7.83
C PRO A 267 12.31 18.45 6.37
N VAL A 268 12.83 17.36 5.79
CA VAL A 268 13.24 17.28 4.38
C VAL A 268 12.04 17.53 3.47
N TRP A 269 11.07 16.62 3.50
CA TRP A 269 9.92 16.67 2.60
C TRP A 269 8.91 17.76 3.00
N LEU A 270 8.89 18.15 4.28
CA LEU A 270 8.14 19.33 4.73
C LEU A 270 8.69 20.60 4.08
N ALA A 271 10.02 20.79 4.08
CA ALA A 271 10.63 21.96 3.46
C ALA A 271 10.34 22.01 1.95
N ASP A 272 10.42 20.87 1.26
CA ASP A 272 10.07 20.80 -0.17
C ASP A 272 8.60 21.11 -0.44
N ALA A 273 7.69 20.57 0.38
CA ALA A 273 6.26 20.80 0.22
C ALA A 273 5.91 22.29 0.46
N ILE A 274 6.50 22.92 1.48
CA ILE A 274 6.30 24.34 1.79
C ILE A 274 6.92 25.22 0.72
N LEU A 275 8.19 25.00 0.36
CA LEU A 275 8.89 25.80 -0.64
C LEU A 275 8.23 25.66 -2.01
N GLY A 276 7.93 24.44 -2.45
CA GLY A 276 7.23 24.17 -3.69
C GLY A 276 5.88 24.88 -3.73
N SER A 277 5.10 24.78 -2.66
CA SER A 277 3.81 25.47 -2.55
C SER A 277 3.96 26.99 -2.57
N ALA A 278 4.92 27.55 -1.85
CA ALA A 278 5.20 28.99 -1.83
C ALA A 278 5.58 29.51 -3.22
N LEU A 279 6.41 28.77 -3.96
CA LEU A 279 6.79 29.10 -5.33
C LEU A 279 5.59 29.05 -6.27
N LEU A 280 4.71 28.04 -6.15
CA LEU A 280 3.47 27.95 -6.93
C LEU A 280 2.51 29.11 -6.64
N LEU A 281 2.37 29.50 -5.37
CA LEU A 281 1.58 30.66 -4.97
C LEU A 281 2.17 31.95 -5.55
N LEU A 282 3.50 32.12 -5.52
CA LEU A 282 4.19 33.30 -6.05
C LEU A 282 4.03 33.44 -7.58
N ILE A 283 4.31 32.38 -8.35
CA ILE A 283 4.19 32.43 -9.82
C ILE A 283 2.72 32.56 -10.25
N GLY A 284 1.81 31.96 -9.49
CA GLY A 284 0.37 32.09 -9.71
C GLY A 284 -0.13 33.50 -9.36
N TRP A 285 0.45 34.18 -8.37
CA TRP A 285 0.12 35.56 -8.01
C TRP A 285 0.44 36.55 -9.14
N ARG A 286 1.64 36.47 -9.75
CA ARG A 286 2.03 37.36 -10.87
C ARG A 286 1.18 37.20 -12.13
N GLY A 287 0.68 35.99 -12.42
CA GLY A 287 -0.39 35.73 -13.39
C GLY A 287 -0.17 36.34 -14.78
N HIS A 288 0.69 35.74 -15.61
CA HIS A 288 0.92 36.17 -17.00
C HIS A 288 -0.02 35.52 -18.02
N GLU A 289 -0.36 36.26 -19.10
CA GLU A 289 -1.24 35.81 -20.19
C GLU A 289 -0.59 34.77 -21.13
N ARG A 290 0.71 34.90 -21.39
CA ARG A 290 1.43 34.03 -22.35
C ARG A 290 1.80 32.69 -21.70
N TRP A 291 1.41 31.58 -22.34
CA TRP A 291 1.71 30.22 -21.83
C TRP A 291 3.21 29.94 -21.75
N THR A 292 4.01 30.46 -22.68
CA THR A 292 5.48 30.30 -22.68
C THR A 292 6.13 30.93 -21.44
N VAL A 293 5.64 32.10 -21.02
CA VAL A 293 6.10 32.77 -19.79
C VAL A 293 5.67 31.98 -18.56
N ARG A 294 4.44 31.46 -18.53
CA ARG A 294 4.00 30.57 -17.44
C ARG A 294 4.87 29.31 -17.34
N LEU A 295 5.20 28.71 -18.48
CA LEU A 295 6.09 27.55 -18.54
C LEU A 295 7.50 27.90 -18.04
N ALA A 296 8.07 29.02 -18.48
CA ALA A 296 9.39 29.46 -18.03
C ALA A 296 9.42 29.72 -16.51
N MET A 297 8.40 30.38 -15.95
CA MET A 297 8.28 30.58 -14.50
C MET A 297 8.13 29.25 -13.75
N ALA A 298 7.31 28.33 -14.25
CA ALA A 298 7.15 27.00 -13.67
C ALA A 298 8.45 26.19 -13.70
N ALA A 299 9.17 26.23 -14.82
CA ALA A 299 10.46 25.57 -14.97
C ALA A 299 11.51 26.16 -14.01
N ALA A 300 11.57 27.50 -13.90
CA ALA A 300 12.46 28.17 -12.95
C ALA A 300 12.13 27.82 -11.49
N ALA A 301 10.84 27.78 -11.12
CA ALA A 301 10.41 27.35 -9.80
C ALA A 301 10.77 25.87 -9.51
N GLY A 302 10.57 24.98 -10.46
CA GLY A 302 10.96 23.57 -10.35
C GLY A 302 12.48 23.38 -10.20
N LEU A 303 13.26 24.12 -10.99
CA LEU A 303 14.73 24.11 -10.88
C LEU A 303 15.19 24.65 -9.52
N LEU A 304 14.57 25.72 -9.02
CA LEU A 304 14.90 26.28 -7.71
C LEU A 304 14.58 25.29 -6.59
N LEU A 305 13.44 24.60 -6.64
CA LEU A 305 13.08 23.56 -5.67
C LEU A 305 14.04 22.38 -5.74
N ALA A 306 14.36 21.90 -6.94
CA ALA A 306 15.30 20.79 -7.12
C ALA A 306 16.73 21.16 -6.64
N ALA A 307 17.19 22.37 -6.94
CA ALA A 307 18.47 22.87 -6.45
C ALA A 307 18.47 23.02 -4.93
N PHE A 308 17.39 23.54 -4.34
CA PHE A 308 17.22 23.60 -2.89
C PHE A 308 17.34 22.21 -2.27
N HIS A 309 16.57 21.22 -2.75
CA HIS A 309 16.62 19.86 -2.21
C HIS A 309 18.02 19.25 -2.33
N ALA A 310 18.65 19.35 -3.51
CA ALA A 310 19.96 18.77 -3.75
C ALA A 310 21.07 19.40 -2.89
N LEU A 311 20.97 20.70 -2.60
CA LEU A 311 21.95 21.43 -1.79
C LEU A 311 21.69 21.29 -0.29
N ALA A 312 20.42 21.32 0.14
CA ALA A 312 20.06 21.24 1.55
C ALA A 312 20.09 19.80 2.09
N PHE A 313 19.75 18.82 1.24
CA PHE A 313 19.59 17.42 1.63
C PHE A 313 20.30 16.45 0.66
N PRO A 314 21.62 16.61 0.42
CA PRO A 314 22.34 15.79 -0.56
C PRO A 314 22.30 14.28 -0.26
N HIS A 315 22.15 13.88 1.02
CA HIS A 315 22.00 12.48 1.40
C HIS A 315 20.69 11.84 0.93
N CYS A 316 19.65 12.64 0.68
CA CYS A 316 18.37 12.20 0.13
C CYS A 316 18.36 12.02 -1.40
N LEU A 317 19.49 12.28 -2.07
CA LEU A 317 19.69 11.93 -3.48
C LEU A 317 20.08 10.46 -3.68
N SER A 318 20.26 9.72 -2.59
CA SER A 318 20.54 8.29 -2.57
C SER A 318 19.28 7.47 -2.25
N ARG A 319 19.42 6.20 -1.84
CA ARG A 319 18.26 5.39 -1.41
C ARG A 319 17.59 6.04 -0.20
N LEU A 320 16.28 6.25 -0.29
CA LEU A 320 15.50 6.99 0.72
C LEU A 320 15.50 6.28 2.09
N GLU A 321 15.61 4.95 2.08
CA GLU A 321 15.65 4.11 3.28
C GLU A 321 16.95 4.28 4.09
N GLY A 322 18.02 4.79 3.46
CA GLY A 322 19.31 5.01 4.12
C GLY A 322 20.00 3.73 4.63
N VAL A 323 19.63 2.56 4.09
CA VAL A 323 20.18 1.26 4.51
C VAL A 323 21.54 1.01 3.84
N PRO A 324 22.58 0.59 4.58
CA PRO A 324 23.86 0.21 4.01
C PRO A 324 23.73 -0.88 2.95
N GLU A 325 24.53 -0.79 1.87
CA GLU A 325 24.43 -1.70 0.73
C GLU A 325 24.59 -3.18 1.13
N ALA A 326 25.46 -3.48 2.09
CA ALA A 326 25.68 -4.84 2.60
C ALA A 326 24.38 -5.46 3.16
N VAL A 327 23.60 -4.69 3.93
CA VAL A 327 22.32 -5.14 4.49
C VAL A 327 21.25 -5.20 3.40
N SER A 328 21.22 -4.22 2.49
CA SER A 328 20.27 -4.20 1.37
C SER A 328 20.34 -5.46 0.50
N ARG A 329 21.56 -5.88 0.11
CA ARG A 329 21.76 -7.08 -0.72
C ARG A 329 21.33 -8.36 -0.02
N GLN A 330 21.42 -8.39 1.31
CA GLN A 330 20.97 -9.52 2.13
C GLN A 330 19.47 -9.46 2.45
N TRP A 331 18.77 -8.35 2.21
CA TRP A 331 17.38 -8.20 2.64
C TRP A 331 16.51 -7.44 1.64
N LEU A 332 16.61 -6.11 1.57
CA LEU A 332 15.70 -5.25 0.81
C LEU A 332 15.57 -5.65 -0.67
N ASP A 333 16.69 -5.96 -1.33
CA ASP A 333 16.69 -6.33 -2.76
C ASP A 333 16.05 -7.72 -3.00
N LEU A 334 15.79 -8.46 -1.92
CA LEU A 334 15.22 -9.80 -1.94
C LEU A 334 13.76 -9.84 -1.47
N VAL A 335 13.21 -8.71 -1.02
CA VAL A 335 11.79 -8.53 -0.75
C VAL A 335 11.00 -8.74 -2.04
N ASN A 336 9.94 -9.56 -1.97
CA ASN A 336 9.18 -9.96 -3.16
C ASN A 336 8.60 -8.78 -3.93
N GLU A 337 8.03 -7.83 -3.20
CA GLU A 337 7.28 -6.73 -3.80
C GLU A 337 8.20 -5.69 -4.45
N ALA A 338 9.46 -5.63 -4.02
CA ALA A 338 10.49 -4.78 -4.59
C ALA A 338 11.06 -5.35 -5.91
N ARG A 339 10.65 -6.55 -6.33
CA ARG A 339 11.07 -7.17 -7.59
C ARG A 339 10.13 -6.81 -8.74
N PRO A 340 10.64 -6.81 -9.98
CA PRO A 340 9.81 -6.53 -11.14
C PRO A 340 8.83 -7.67 -11.41
N VAL A 341 7.69 -7.33 -12.01
CA VAL A 341 6.59 -8.26 -12.33
C VAL A 341 7.07 -9.51 -13.09
N THR A 342 8.09 -9.38 -13.94
CA THR A 342 8.69 -10.46 -14.73
C THR A 342 9.33 -11.58 -13.91
N ARG A 343 9.63 -11.35 -12.62
CA ARG A 343 10.20 -12.34 -11.70
C ARG A 343 9.14 -13.16 -10.96
N HIS A 344 7.85 -12.86 -11.15
CA HIS A 344 6.75 -13.53 -10.46
C HIS A 344 6.11 -14.63 -11.32
N SER A 345 5.26 -15.46 -10.71
CA SER A 345 4.50 -16.49 -11.44
C SER A 345 3.60 -15.87 -12.51
N LEU A 346 3.34 -16.61 -13.59
CA LEU A 346 2.46 -16.15 -14.68
C LEU A 346 1.08 -15.71 -14.15
N GLU A 347 0.52 -16.43 -13.18
CA GLU A 347 -0.74 -16.06 -12.52
C GLU A 347 -0.68 -14.66 -11.90
N LEU A 348 0.39 -14.35 -11.15
CA LEU A 348 0.54 -13.03 -10.52
C LEU A 348 0.83 -11.94 -11.56
N GLN A 349 1.58 -12.25 -12.62
CA GLN A 349 1.79 -11.34 -13.74
C GLN A 349 0.47 -10.97 -14.41
N LEU A 350 -0.36 -11.97 -14.73
CA LEU A 350 -1.67 -11.76 -15.37
C LEU A 350 -2.61 -10.94 -14.49
N ARG A 351 -2.63 -11.20 -13.17
CA ARG A 351 -3.42 -10.40 -12.22
C ARG A 351 -2.90 -8.96 -12.10
N ALA A 352 -1.59 -8.77 -12.04
CA ALA A 352 -0.98 -7.45 -11.89
C ALA A 352 -1.17 -6.58 -13.14
N LEU A 353 -0.99 -7.15 -14.33
CA LEU A 353 -0.93 -6.42 -15.59
C LEU A 353 -2.29 -6.20 -16.26
N SER A 354 -3.33 -6.97 -15.92
CA SER A 354 -4.60 -6.95 -16.65
C SER A 354 -5.26 -5.57 -16.72
N ILE A 355 -5.69 -5.04 -15.58
CA ILE A 355 -6.35 -3.74 -15.50
C ILE A 355 -5.42 -2.62 -16.03
N PRO A 356 -4.11 -2.57 -15.69
CA PRO A 356 -3.19 -1.59 -16.25
C PRO A 356 -3.10 -1.60 -17.77
N LEU A 357 -3.00 -2.77 -18.42
CA LEU A 357 -2.93 -2.88 -19.88
C LEU A 357 -4.26 -2.50 -20.54
N ILE A 358 -5.38 -2.98 -20.00
CA ILE A 358 -6.71 -2.65 -20.51
C ILE A 358 -6.98 -1.16 -20.36
N GLY A 359 -6.61 -0.59 -19.21
CA GLY A 359 -6.71 0.84 -18.94
C GLY A 359 -5.85 1.68 -19.86
N ALA A 360 -4.61 1.23 -20.16
CA ALA A 360 -3.73 1.88 -21.13
C ALA A 360 -4.36 1.94 -22.54
N ILE A 361 -4.98 0.84 -23.00
CA ILE A 361 -5.70 0.80 -24.27
C ILE A 361 -6.88 1.77 -24.23
N GLY A 362 -7.68 1.72 -23.17
CA GLY A 362 -8.84 2.59 -23.01
C GLY A 362 -8.49 4.08 -22.95
N TYR A 363 -7.46 4.46 -22.19
CA TYR A 363 -6.94 5.83 -22.17
C TYR A 363 -6.43 6.27 -23.54
N THR A 364 -5.76 5.40 -24.28
CA THR A 364 -5.33 5.70 -25.66
C THR A 364 -6.52 6.03 -26.55
N LEU A 365 -7.59 5.24 -26.48
CA LEU A 365 -8.82 5.51 -27.23
C LEU A 365 -9.52 6.80 -26.77
N MET A 366 -9.51 7.09 -25.47
CA MET A 366 -10.06 8.34 -24.93
C MET A 366 -9.26 9.55 -25.41
N ILE A 367 -7.93 9.49 -25.41
CA ILE A 367 -7.05 10.55 -25.93
C ILE A 367 -7.35 10.81 -27.42
N VAL A 368 -7.40 9.75 -28.24
CA VAL A 368 -7.72 9.85 -29.67
C VAL A 368 -9.12 10.44 -29.88
N SER A 369 -10.10 10.03 -29.06
CA SER A 369 -11.47 10.55 -29.11
C SER A 369 -11.57 12.02 -28.70
N ALA A 370 -10.77 12.44 -27.73
CA ALA A 370 -10.76 13.79 -27.17
C ALA A 370 -9.86 14.77 -27.93
N ARG A 371 -9.15 14.35 -29.00
CA ARG A 371 -8.17 15.19 -29.72
C ARG A 371 -8.69 16.53 -30.25
N ARG A 372 -10.02 16.67 -30.40
CA ARG A 372 -10.68 17.92 -30.85
C ARG A 372 -11.30 18.74 -29.71
N ASP A 373 -11.29 18.22 -28.48
CA ASP A 373 -11.75 18.90 -27.27
C ASP A 373 -10.56 19.06 -26.32
N PRO A 374 -9.88 20.22 -26.32
CA PRO A 374 -8.72 20.46 -25.47
C PRO A 374 -9.00 20.26 -23.98
N ARG A 375 -10.22 20.56 -23.51
CA ARG A 375 -10.56 20.40 -22.09
C ARG A 375 -10.65 18.92 -21.72
N GLN A 376 -11.38 18.13 -22.53
CA GLN A 376 -11.49 16.70 -22.31
C GLN A 376 -10.14 15.98 -22.50
N LEU A 377 -9.33 16.42 -23.47
CA LEU A 377 -7.99 15.88 -23.70
C LEU A 377 -7.09 16.10 -22.49
N ARG A 378 -7.04 17.32 -21.95
CA ARG A 378 -6.25 17.61 -20.74
C ARG A 378 -6.69 16.78 -19.54
N ALA A 379 -8.00 16.69 -19.29
CA ALA A 379 -8.52 15.88 -18.20
C ALA A 379 -8.18 14.39 -18.36
N THR A 380 -8.23 13.87 -19.60
CA THR A 380 -7.84 12.50 -19.91
C THR A 380 -6.35 12.27 -19.70
N LEU A 381 -5.49 13.15 -20.23
CA LEU A 381 -4.03 13.06 -20.07
C LEU A 381 -3.61 13.12 -18.61
N SER A 382 -4.29 13.93 -17.81
CA SER A 382 -4.04 14.09 -16.38
C SER A 382 -4.24 12.80 -15.57
N LEU A 383 -5.04 11.85 -16.07
CA LEU A 383 -5.23 10.53 -15.48
C LEU A 383 -4.41 9.45 -16.19
N ALA A 384 -4.30 9.56 -17.52
CA ALA A 384 -3.60 8.59 -18.36
C ALA A 384 -2.10 8.54 -18.05
N VAL A 385 -1.44 9.70 -17.91
CA VAL A 385 0.02 9.75 -17.64
C VAL A 385 0.39 8.99 -16.36
N PRO A 386 -0.23 9.26 -15.18
CA PRO A 386 -0.03 8.46 -13.98
C PRO A 386 -0.30 6.96 -14.16
N ALA A 387 -1.34 6.59 -14.92
CA ALA A 387 -1.65 5.19 -15.18
C ALA A 387 -0.57 4.50 -16.04
N PHE A 388 -0.06 5.17 -17.08
CA PHE A 388 1.06 4.67 -17.90
C PHE A 388 2.35 4.56 -17.09
N VAL A 389 2.64 5.55 -16.25
CA VAL A 389 3.79 5.49 -15.33
C VAL A 389 3.63 4.33 -14.36
N GLY A 390 2.44 4.15 -13.76
CA GLY A 390 2.15 3.02 -12.88
C GLY A 390 2.36 1.66 -13.56
N LEU A 391 1.90 1.51 -14.81
CA LEU A 391 2.17 0.32 -15.63
C LEU A 391 3.67 0.12 -15.86
N GLY A 392 4.42 1.19 -16.17
CA GLY A 392 5.88 1.12 -16.33
C GLY A 392 6.59 0.71 -15.04
N LEU A 393 6.17 1.23 -13.89
CA LEU A 393 6.72 0.92 -12.58
C LEU A 393 6.57 -0.57 -12.22
N LEU A 394 5.59 -1.29 -12.76
CA LEU A 394 5.46 -2.74 -12.56
C LEU A 394 6.68 -3.52 -13.06
N PHE A 395 7.36 -3.01 -14.10
CA PHE A 395 8.59 -3.60 -14.63
C PHE A 395 9.83 -3.22 -13.81
N TRP A 396 9.67 -2.39 -12.79
CA TRP A 396 10.68 -2.10 -11.78
C TRP A 396 10.34 -2.80 -10.46
N GLN A 397 9.15 -2.54 -9.88
CA GLN A 397 8.69 -3.10 -8.61
C GLN A 397 7.19 -3.43 -8.65
N LEU A 398 6.84 -4.65 -8.23
CA LEU A 398 5.45 -5.07 -8.11
C LEU A 398 4.67 -4.26 -7.05
N ARG A 399 5.35 -3.64 -6.08
CA ARG A 399 4.76 -2.75 -5.07
C ARG A 399 3.90 -1.63 -5.67
N ALA A 400 4.18 -1.18 -6.88
CA ALA A 400 3.38 -0.16 -7.57
C ALA A 400 2.02 -0.68 -8.08
N ALA A 401 1.76 -1.99 -8.04
CA ALA A 401 0.58 -2.61 -8.64
C ALA A 401 -0.77 -2.14 -8.11
N PRO A 402 -0.99 -1.94 -6.79
CA PRO A 402 -2.24 -1.39 -6.30
C PRO A 402 -2.58 -0.04 -6.93
N ALA A 403 -1.63 0.90 -6.92
CA ALA A 403 -1.83 2.24 -7.50
C ALA A 403 -2.02 2.17 -9.02
N ALA A 404 -1.21 1.36 -9.72
CA ALA A 404 -1.32 1.17 -11.17
C ALA A 404 -2.69 0.63 -11.58
N GLN A 405 -3.22 -0.36 -10.85
CA GLN A 405 -4.56 -0.90 -11.11
C GLN A 405 -5.64 0.16 -10.92
N LEU A 406 -5.65 0.86 -9.79
CA LEU A 406 -6.69 1.86 -9.49
C LEU A 406 -6.69 3.04 -10.46
N LEU A 407 -5.51 3.55 -10.82
CA LEU A 407 -5.37 4.63 -11.81
C LEU A 407 -5.76 4.20 -13.22
N ALA A 408 -5.68 2.90 -13.53
CA ALA A 408 -6.08 2.33 -14.81
C ALA A 408 -7.59 2.03 -14.93
N VAL A 409 -8.33 1.90 -13.82
CA VAL A 409 -9.78 1.64 -13.81
C VAL A 409 -10.56 2.62 -14.69
N PRO A 410 -10.38 3.96 -14.60
CA PRO A 410 -11.14 4.89 -15.44
C PRO A 410 -10.86 4.70 -16.95
N GLY A 411 -9.63 4.36 -17.31
CA GLY A 411 -9.28 4.00 -18.69
C GLY A 411 -9.99 2.72 -19.14
N ALA A 412 -10.00 1.69 -18.30
CA ALA A 412 -10.65 0.41 -18.60
C ALA A 412 -12.17 0.57 -18.77
N VAL A 413 -12.80 1.38 -17.92
CA VAL A 413 -14.20 1.78 -18.08
C VAL A 413 -14.39 2.60 -19.36
N GLY A 414 -13.44 3.48 -19.70
CA GLY A 414 -13.45 4.25 -20.93
C GLY A 414 -13.46 3.39 -22.20
N LEU A 415 -12.71 2.28 -22.20
CA LEU A 415 -12.73 1.29 -23.29
C LEU A 415 -14.14 0.75 -23.52
N ILE A 416 -14.78 0.28 -22.45
CA ILE A 416 -16.17 -0.22 -22.51
C ILE A 416 -17.10 0.89 -22.98
N TRP A 417 -17.04 2.06 -22.33
CA TRP A 417 -17.93 3.19 -22.57
C TRP A 417 -17.89 3.72 -23.99
N LEU A 418 -16.72 3.67 -24.64
CA LEU A 418 -16.55 4.15 -26.02
C LEU A 418 -16.92 3.09 -27.08
N LEU A 419 -16.71 1.81 -26.81
CA LEU A 419 -16.92 0.75 -27.80
C LEU A 419 -18.29 0.08 -27.71
N LEU A 420 -18.92 0.07 -26.53
CA LEU A 420 -20.21 -0.60 -26.31
C LEU A 420 -21.31 -0.13 -27.28
N PRO A 421 -21.55 1.19 -27.49
CA PRO A 421 -22.53 1.67 -28.48
C PRO A 421 -22.30 1.12 -29.89
N ARG A 422 -21.04 1.08 -30.33
CA ARG A 422 -20.67 0.65 -31.68
C ARG A 422 -20.90 -0.84 -31.90
N LEU A 423 -20.55 -1.67 -30.91
CA LEU A 423 -20.76 -3.12 -30.99
C LEU A 423 -22.24 -3.47 -30.91
N SER A 424 -23.00 -2.78 -30.04
CA SER A 424 -24.44 -3.03 -29.91
C SER A 424 -25.25 -2.62 -31.14
N ALA A 425 -24.80 -1.59 -31.87
CA ALA A 425 -25.41 -1.14 -33.11
C ALA A 425 -25.04 -1.99 -34.34
N SER A 426 -24.20 -3.01 -34.18
CA SER A 426 -23.81 -3.90 -35.29
C SER A 426 -25.01 -4.66 -35.86
N GLY A 427 -25.10 -4.72 -37.20
CA GLY A 427 -26.09 -5.53 -37.90
C GLY A 427 -25.85 -7.05 -37.77
N SER A 428 -24.64 -7.47 -37.39
CA SER A 428 -24.33 -8.88 -37.14
C SER A 428 -24.68 -9.28 -35.71
N LEU A 429 -25.59 -10.27 -35.57
CA LEU A 429 -25.97 -10.81 -34.27
C LEU A 429 -24.75 -11.32 -33.50
N LEU A 430 -23.81 -11.99 -34.17
CA LEU A 430 -22.58 -12.53 -33.58
C LEU A 430 -21.70 -11.44 -32.97
N VAL A 431 -21.46 -10.35 -33.72
CA VAL A 431 -20.67 -9.20 -33.23
C VAL A 431 -21.38 -8.51 -32.08
N ARG A 432 -22.71 -8.39 -32.16
CA ARG A 432 -23.52 -7.76 -31.12
C ARG A 432 -23.54 -8.55 -29.82
N THR A 433 -23.64 -9.88 -29.85
CA THR A 433 -23.64 -10.70 -28.63
C THR A 433 -22.24 -11.01 -28.14
N LEU A 434 -21.41 -11.69 -28.95
CA LEU A 434 -20.08 -12.11 -28.53
C LEU A 434 -19.12 -10.92 -28.39
N GLY A 435 -19.22 -9.91 -29.26
CA GLY A 435 -18.36 -8.72 -29.17
C GLY A 435 -18.66 -7.90 -27.91
N VAL A 436 -19.93 -7.71 -27.55
CA VAL A 436 -20.30 -7.03 -26.30
C VAL A 436 -19.87 -7.83 -25.07
N ALA A 437 -20.12 -9.15 -25.06
CA ALA A 437 -19.69 -10.01 -23.97
C ALA A 437 -18.16 -9.98 -23.80
N ALA A 438 -17.40 -10.12 -24.89
CA ALA A 438 -15.95 -10.03 -24.88
C ALA A 438 -15.46 -8.65 -24.42
N LEU A 439 -16.05 -7.56 -24.90
CA LEU A 439 -15.71 -6.20 -24.48
C LEU A 439 -15.93 -6.00 -22.99
N VAL A 440 -17.04 -6.51 -22.43
CA VAL A 440 -17.33 -6.38 -21.00
C VAL A 440 -16.36 -7.22 -20.18
N VAL A 441 -16.15 -8.50 -20.53
CA VAL A 441 -15.24 -9.38 -19.80
C VAL A 441 -13.80 -8.88 -19.83
N ILE A 442 -13.31 -8.47 -21.02
CA ILE A 442 -11.97 -7.93 -21.19
C ILE A 442 -11.88 -6.55 -20.56
N GLY A 443 -12.82 -5.65 -20.84
CA GLY A 443 -12.81 -4.27 -20.34
C GLY A 443 -12.89 -4.17 -18.82
N LEU A 444 -13.56 -5.12 -18.15
CA LEU A 444 -13.60 -5.19 -16.69
C LEU A 444 -12.33 -5.82 -16.10
N GLY A 445 -11.43 -6.39 -16.91
CA GLY A 445 -10.25 -7.12 -16.46
C GLY A 445 -10.56 -8.49 -15.83
N ALA A 446 -11.71 -9.08 -16.15
CA ALA A 446 -12.15 -10.35 -15.60
C ALA A 446 -11.45 -11.57 -16.23
N LEU A 447 -10.90 -11.41 -17.45
CA LEU A 447 -10.31 -12.50 -18.22
C LEU A 447 -9.22 -13.29 -17.48
N PRO A 448 -8.21 -12.67 -16.82
CA PRO A 448 -7.21 -13.41 -16.03
C PRO A 448 -7.83 -14.29 -14.94
N SER A 449 -8.84 -13.78 -14.24
CA SER A 449 -9.49 -14.53 -13.15
C SER A 449 -10.25 -15.74 -13.69
N ILE A 450 -10.84 -15.63 -14.88
CA ILE A 450 -11.49 -16.75 -15.59
C ILE A 450 -10.44 -17.74 -16.07
N VAL A 451 -9.42 -17.27 -16.80
CA VAL A 451 -8.35 -18.12 -17.36
C VAL A 451 -7.62 -18.87 -16.26
N ALA A 452 -7.35 -18.24 -15.11
CA ALA A 452 -6.69 -18.88 -13.97
C ALA A 452 -7.41 -20.13 -13.44
N GLN A 453 -8.73 -20.26 -13.66
CA GLN A 453 -9.48 -21.46 -13.27
C GLN A 453 -9.17 -22.66 -14.18
N TYR A 454 -8.69 -22.41 -15.40
CA TYR A 454 -8.38 -23.42 -16.40
C TYR A 454 -6.89 -23.66 -16.60
N VAL A 455 -6.01 -22.84 -16.01
CA VAL A 455 -4.57 -23.08 -16.01
C VAL A 455 -4.27 -24.32 -15.15
N PRO A 456 -3.68 -25.39 -15.71
CA PRO A 456 -3.33 -26.57 -14.94
C PRO A 456 -2.35 -26.19 -13.83
N LYS A 457 -2.73 -26.45 -12.58
CA LYS A 457 -1.80 -26.35 -11.46
C LYS A 457 -0.67 -27.34 -11.70
N ASN A 458 0.57 -26.87 -11.74
CA ASN A 458 1.74 -27.74 -11.90
C ASN A 458 1.92 -28.64 -10.67
N GLU A 459 2.67 -29.73 -10.81
CA GLU A 459 2.95 -30.73 -9.76
C GLU A 459 3.37 -30.09 -8.43
N VAL A 460 4.20 -29.04 -8.49
CA VAL A 460 4.64 -28.27 -7.32
C VAL A 460 3.49 -27.51 -6.65
N GLN A 461 2.60 -26.86 -7.40
CA GLN A 461 1.41 -26.21 -6.84
C GLN A 461 0.39 -27.21 -6.29
N LYS A 462 0.24 -28.37 -6.92
CA LYS A 462 -0.56 -29.47 -6.40
C LYS A 462 0.05 -30.03 -5.12
N ALA A 463 1.36 -30.22 -5.06
CA ALA A 463 2.09 -30.64 -3.86
C ALA A 463 2.02 -29.59 -2.74
N LEU A 464 2.03 -28.29 -3.04
CA LEU A 464 1.85 -27.20 -2.05
C LEU A 464 0.40 -27.08 -1.55
N ALA A 465 -0.57 -27.50 -2.35
CA ALA A 465 -1.99 -27.56 -1.97
C ALA A 465 -2.34 -28.87 -1.24
N ASN A 466 -1.62 -29.96 -1.54
CA ASN A 466 -1.82 -31.30 -1.00
C ASN A 466 -0.82 -31.69 0.09
N SER A 467 0.21 -30.88 0.39
CA SER A 467 1.08 -31.14 1.53
C SER A 467 0.22 -31.05 2.77
N LYS A 468 0.06 -32.18 3.47
CA LYS A 468 -0.59 -32.24 4.78
C LYS A 468 -0.10 -31.06 5.63
N ARG A 469 -1.07 -30.38 6.25
CA ARG A 469 -0.97 -29.29 7.24
C ARG A 469 0.36 -29.26 8.03
N ILE A 470 1.43 -28.70 7.48
CA ILE A 470 2.44 -28.05 8.31
C ILE A 470 1.85 -26.68 8.58
N THR A 471 1.50 -26.42 9.83
CA THR A 471 1.06 -25.10 10.26
C THR A 471 2.20 -24.12 9.95
N PRO A 472 2.00 -23.11 9.10
CA PRO A 472 3.05 -22.13 8.84
C PRO A 472 3.48 -21.48 10.16
N CYS A 473 4.77 -21.18 10.31
CA CYS A 473 5.26 -20.45 11.49
C CYS A 473 4.53 -19.11 11.69
N THR A 474 4.00 -18.55 10.61
CA THR A 474 3.21 -17.32 10.64
C THR A 474 1.77 -17.54 11.08
N ALA A 475 1.32 -18.75 11.44
CA ALA A 475 -0.05 -18.98 11.93
C ALA A 475 -0.13 -18.73 13.44
N ASN A 476 -1.28 -18.23 13.92
CA ASN A 476 -1.45 -17.96 15.36
C ASN A 476 -1.30 -19.21 16.22
N ARG A 477 -1.92 -20.31 15.80
CA ARG A 477 -1.81 -21.59 16.51
C ARG A 477 -0.38 -22.12 16.61
N ALA A 478 0.51 -21.75 15.69
CA ALA A 478 1.92 -22.13 15.79
C ALA A 478 2.64 -21.42 16.93
N LEU A 479 2.19 -20.22 17.30
CA LEU A 479 2.83 -19.38 18.32
C LEU A 479 2.27 -19.64 19.73
N GLU A 480 1.10 -20.25 19.85
CA GLU A 480 0.47 -20.59 21.15
C GLU A 480 1.43 -21.33 22.10
N PRO A 481 2.18 -22.37 21.68
CA PRO A 481 3.10 -23.07 22.58
C PRO A 481 4.25 -22.20 23.09
N LEU A 482 4.62 -21.13 22.37
CA LEU A 482 5.65 -20.22 22.84
C LEU A 482 5.16 -19.44 24.06
N GLY A 483 3.86 -19.13 24.16
CA GLY A 483 3.29 -18.44 25.31
C GLY A 483 3.37 -19.20 26.64
N GLU A 484 3.61 -20.51 26.60
CA GLU A 484 3.80 -21.36 27.79
C GLU A 484 5.26 -21.30 28.31
N VAL A 485 6.18 -20.77 27.52
CA VAL A 485 7.59 -20.59 27.91
C VAL A 485 7.74 -19.26 28.65
N PRO A 486 8.60 -19.16 29.69
CA PRO A 486 8.83 -17.90 30.38
C PRO A 486 9.14 -16.75 29.42
N PRO A 487 8.51 -15.56 29.59
CA PRO A 487 8.78 -14.40 28.75
C PRO A 487 10.28 -14.07 28.73
N GLY A 488 10.76 -13.66 27.55
CA GLY A 488 12.17 -13.39 27.31
C GLY A 488 12.40 -12.86 25.90
N LEU A 489 13.63 -12.42 25.64
CA LEU A 489 14.03 -11.81 24.39
C LEU A 489 14.39 -12.88 23.35
N MET A 490 13.63 -12.91 22.25
CA MET A 490 13.76 -13.91 21.21
C MET A 490 14.65 -13.43 20.06
N PHE A 491 15.74 -14.16 19.83
CA PHE A 491 16.52 -14.10 18.60
C PHE A 491 15.82 -14.92 17.52
N VAL A 492 15.18 -14.23 16.58
CA VAL A 492 14.31 -14.85 15.57
C VAL A 492 14.50 -14.17 14.22
N HIS A 493 14.16 -14.87 13.13
CA HIS A 493 14.15 -14.25 11.81
C HIS A 493 13.27 -12.99 11.79
N ILE A 494 13.76 -11.95 11.10
CA ILE A 494 13.19 -10.60 11.12
C ILE A 494 11.69 -10.56 10.77
N ASP A 495 11.25 -11.38 9.82
CA ASP A 495 9.85 -11.44 9.37
C ASP A 495 8.88 -12.00 10.43
N LEU A 496 9.38 -12.68 11.46
CA LEU A 496 8.53 -13.25 12.52
C LEU A 496 8.41 -12.34 13.75
N GLY A 497 9.38 -11.44 13.96
CA GLY A 497 9.42 -10.52 15.11
C GLY A 497 8.12 -9.74 15.35
N PRO A 498 7.53 -9.06 14.35
CA PRO A 498 6.30 -8.29 14.52
C PRO A 498 5.12 -9.15 15.00
N ARG A 499 5.00 -10.37 14.46
CA ARG A 499 3.92 -11.28 14.87
C ARG A 499 4.16 -11.84 16.27
N LEU A 500 5.40 -12.18 16.58
CA LEU A 500 5.79 -12.72 17.88
C LEU A 500 5.36 -11.77 19.01
N ILE A 501 5.67 -10.47 18.89
CA ILE A 501 5.34 -9.48 19.93
C ILE A 501 3.82 -9.25 20.04
N VAL A 502 3.06 -9.43 18.96
CA VAL A 502 1.60 -9.26 18.99
C VAL A 502 0.93 -10.45 19.66
N MET A 503 1.42 -11.65 19.40
CA MET A 503 0.71 -12.89 19.74
C MET A 503 1.22 -13.56 21.03
N THR A 504 2.39 -13.16 21.53
CA THR A 504 3.05 -13.79 22.68
C THR A 504 3.55 -12.72 23.67
N PRO A 505 3.89 -13.09 24.91
CA PRO A 505 4.53 -12.17 25.86
C PRO A 505 6.03 -11.93 25.58
N HIS A 506 6.62 -12.55 24.56
CA HIS A 506 8.04 -12.39 24.23
C HIS A 506 8.34 -11.11 23.46
N ASP A 507 9.57 -10.63 23.61
CA ASP A 507 10.10 -9.53 22.82
C ASP A 507 11.02 -10.05 21.71
N ALA A 508 11.32 -9.23 20.72
CA ALA A 508 12.12 -9.61 19.56
C ALA A 508 13.32 -8.67 19.37
N ILE A 509 14.41 -9.17 18.79
CA ILE A 509 15.56 -8.32 18.44
C ILE A 509 15.22 -7.28 17.39
N THR A 510 14.52 -7.68 16.32
CA THR A 510 14.19 -6.77 15.21
C THR A 510 12.97 -7.27 14.42
N GLY A 511 12.37 -6.36 13.65
CA GLY A 511 11.48 -6.65 12.54
C GLY A 511 12.08 -6.19 11.20
N PRO A 512 11.37 -6.32 10.07
CA PRO A 512 11.83 -5.88 8.76
C PRO A 512 11.64 -4.36 8.57
N TYR A 513 12.20 -3.54 9.47
CA TYR A 513 12.03 -2.07 9.47
C TYR A 513 13.37 -1.37 9.32
N HIS A 514 13.57 -0.71 8.18
CA HIS A 514 14.88 -0.26 7.68
C HIS A 514 15.63 0.73 8.58
N ARG A 515 14.93 1.44 9.47
CA ARG A 515 15.57 2.30 10.47
C ARG A 515 16.38 1.54 11.51
N ASN A 516 16.17 0.24 11.62
CA ASN A 516 16.84 -0.67 12.55
C ASN A 516 17.82 -1.59 11.80
N HIS A 517 18.41 -1.10 10.70
CA HIS A 517 19.22 -1.91 9.78
C HIS A 517 20.43 -2.61 10.43
N GLN A 518 20.98 -2.07 11.53
CA GLN A 518 22.07 -2.72 12.26
C GLN A 518 21.60 -4.05 12.88
N ALA A 519 20.49 -4.03 13.63
CA ALA A 519 19.90 -5.24 14.21
C ALA A 519 19.46 -6.23 13.13
N ILE A 520 18.91 -5.74 12.02
CA ILE A 520 18.58 -6.57 10.86
C ILE A 520 19.83 -7.26 10.28
N GLY A 521 20.90 -6.50 10.06
CA GLY A 521 22.15 -7.03 9.52
C GLY A 521 22.77 -8.09 10.43
N ASP A 522 22.79 -7.83 11.74
CA ASP A 522 23.31 -8.74 12.75
C ASP A 522 22.49 -10.05 12.81
N VAL A 523 21.15 -9.95 12.86
CA VAL A 523 20.26 -11.13 12.87
C VAL A 523 20.44 -11.97 11.61
N LEU A 524 20.42 -11.35 10.43
CA LEU A 524 20.61 -12.07 9.16
C LEU A 524 21.99 -12.72 9.06
N THR A 525 23.02 -12.05 9.56
CA THR A 525 24.39 -12.57 9.59
C THR A 525 24.50 -13.78 10.52
N ALA A 526 23.96 -13.69 11.74
CA ALA A 526 23.99 -14.79 12.71
C ALA A 526 23.25 -16.03 12.18
N LEU A 527 22.03 -15.87 11.65
CA LEU A 527 21.25 -16.99 11.08
C LEU A 527 21.94 -17.63 9.86
N SER A 528 22.74 -16.86 9.13
CA SER A 528 23.52 -17.30 7.97
C SER A 528 24.93 -17.80 8.32
N SER A 529 25.26 -17.95 9.61
CA SER A 529 26.59 -18.34 10.08
C SER A 529 26.58 -19.66 10.87
N PRO A 530 27.73 -20.35 11.01
CA PRO A 530 27.86 -21.47 11.95
C PRO A 530 27.64 -21.04 13.41
N PRO A 531 27.29 -21.97 14.33
CA PRO A 531 27.00 -21.64 15.72
C PRO A 531 28.06 -20.79 16.44
N GLU A 532 29.34 -21.09 16.25
CA GLU A 532 30.44 -20.36 16.90
C GLU A 532 30.55 -18.89 16.45
N GLN A 533 30.16 -18.60 15.21
CA GLN A 533 30.16 -17.22 14.69
C GLN A 533 28.85 -16.49 15.03
N ALA A 534 27.75 -17.23 15.19
CA ALA A 534 26.46 -16.68 15.58
C ALA A 534 26.42 -16.27 17.05
N ARG A 535 27.04 -17.07 17.94
CA ARG A 535 27.04 -16.85 19.39
C ARG A 535 27.41 -15.41 19.82
N PRO A 536 28.55 -14.82 19.43
CA PRO A 536 28.91 -13.48 19.89
C PRO A 536 27.93 -12.39 19.39
N ILE A 537 27.21 -12.65 18.30
CA ILE A 537 26.16 -11.74 17.81
C ILE A 537 24.91 -11.88 18.70
N ILE A 538 24.49 -13.11 18.99
CA ILE A 538 23.33 -13.41 19.85
C ILE A 538 23.56 -12.86 21.27
N ASP A 539 24.74 -13.12 21.84
CA ASP A 539 25.13 -12.68 23.18
C ASP A 539 25.16 -11.15 23.29
N ARG A 540 25.53 -10.43 22.22
CA ARG A 540 25.54 -8.95 22.19
C ARG A 540 24.16 -8.35 22.48
N TYR A 541 23.10 -9.01 22.04
CA TYR A 541 21.73 -8.57 22.28
C TYR A 541 21.14 -9.10 23.59
N GLY A 542 21.87 -9.96 24.33
CA GLY A 542 21.34 -10.58 25.54
C GLY A 542 20.10 -11.43 25.31
N ALA A 543 19.98 -12.09 24.14
CA ALA A 543 18.80 -12.89 23.84
C ALA A 543 18.70 -14.10 24.77
N ASP A 544 17.53 -14.32 25.36
CA ASP A 544 17.25 -15.48 26.21
C ASP A 544 17.00 -16.75 25.39
N TYR A 545 16.48 -16.58 24.18
CA TYR A 545 16.03 -17.66 23.33
C TYR A 545 16.47 -17.47 21.87
N LEU A 546 16.79 -18.58 21.21
CA LEU A 546 16.92 -18.68 19.77
C LEU A 546 15.73 -19.47 19.21
N LEU A 547 14.93 -18.82 18.36
CA LEU A 547 13.74 -19.41 17.75
C LEU A 547 13.98 -19.66 16.26
N ILE A 548 13.95 -20.94 15.88
CA ILE A 548 14.09 -21.40 14.50
C ILE A 548 12.73 -21.84 13.97
N CYS A 549 12.35 -21.31 12.80
CA CYS A 549 11.17 -21.72 12.06
C CYS A 549 11.53 -22.77 11.01
N ASP A 550 10.91 -23.95 11.09
CA ASP A 550 11.13 -25.07 10.16
C ASP A 550 10.04 -25.19 9.08
N ASP A 551 9.38 -24.09 8.70
CA ASP A 551 8.43 -24.07 7.58
C ASP A 551 9.12 -24.07 6.19
N ASN A 552 8.88 -25.14 5.43
CA ASN A 552 9.25 -25.35 4.03
C ASN A 552 9.00 -24.18 3.06
N LYS A 553 8.05 -23.28 3.33
CA LYS A 553 7.77 -22.11 2.46
C LYS A 553 8.67 -20.90 2.73
N ALA A 554 9.15 -20.71 3.96
CA ALA A 554 10.22 -19.76 4.27
C ALA A 554 11.60 -20.33 3.85
N GLN A 555 11.73 -21.65 3.83
CA GLN A 555 12.98 -22.40 3.60
C GLN A 555 13.54 -22.36 2.16
N GLN A 556 12.76 -22.05 1.13
CA GLN A 556 13.25 -22.13 -0.27
C GLN A 556 14.11 -20.95 -0.74
N ARG A 557 14.30 -19.89 0.06
CA ARG A 557 14.73 -18.59 -0.48
C ARG A 557 16.21 -18.29 -0.45
N THR A 558 17.05 -19.06 0.24
CA THR A 558 18.50 -19.13 0.01
C THR A 558 19.12 -20.15 0.95
N ARG A 559 19.76 -21.20 0.42
CA ARG A 559 20.51 -22.20 1.21
C ARG A 559 21.59 -21.57 2.11
N ALA A 560 22.06 -20.37 1.75
CA ALA A 560 23.01 -19.58 2.56
C ALA A 560 22.43 -19.09 3.92
N ARG A 561 21.11 -19.00 4.07
CA ARG A 561 20.44 -18.44 5.27
C ARG A 561 20.01 -19.47 6.31
N ARG A 562 20.21 -20.76 6.03
CA ARG A 562 19.87 -21.84 6.96
C ARG A 562 21.09 -22.39 7.70
N ARG A 563 22.26 -21.78 7.58
CA ARG A 563 23.50 -22.38 8.12
C ARG A 563 23.43 -22.66 9.61
N LEU A 564 22.86 -21.74 10.40
CA LEU A 564 22.68 -21.97 11.83
C LEU A 564 21.64 -23.08 12.07
N ALA A 565 20.46 -22.97 11.48
CA ALA A 565 19.38 -23.95 11.61
C ALA A 565 19.81 -25.39 11.21
N ASP A 566 20.51 -25.52 10.08
CA ASP A 566 21.04 -26.78 9.55
C ASP A 566 22.14 -27.36 10.45
N ALA A 567 22.97 -26.52 11.09
CA ALA A 567 23.98 -26.96 12.04
C ALA A 567 23.32 -27.51 13.32
N LEU A 568 22.28 -26.84 13.82
CA LEU A 568 21.52 -27.25 15.01
C LEU A 568 20.72 -28.53 14.80
N GLU A 569 20.40 -28.92 13.56
CA GLU A 569 19.82 -30.24 13.25
C GLU A 569 20.83 -31.38 13.48
N ARG A 570 22.13 -31.10 13.35
CA ARG A 570 23.19 -32.11 13.47
C ARG A 570 23.73 -32.20 14.89
N GLN A 571 24.01 -31.06 15.49
CA GLN A 571 24.58 -30.97 16.83
C GLN A 571 24.19 -29.64 17.46
N VAL A 572 23.53 -29.72 18.63
CA VAL A 572 23.26 -28.55 19.46
C VAL A 572 24.54 -28.23 20.25
N PRO A 573 25.11 -27.02 20.11
CA PRO A 573 26.32 -26.63 20.82
C PRO A 573 26.04 -26.40 22.31
N ASP A 574 27.08 -26.48 23.15
CA ASP A 574 26.93 -26.46 24.61
C ASP A 574 26.32 -25.17 25.18
N TRP A 575 26.39 -24.06 24.43
CA TRP A 575 25.80 -22.76 24.81
C TRP A 575 24.30 -22.65 24.50
N LEU A 576 23.69 -23.67 23.90
CA LEU A 576 22.26 -23.78 23.69
C LEU A 576 21.69 -24.96 24.48
N GLU A 577 20.47 -24.79 24.98
CA GLU A 577 19.68 -25.85 25.61
C GLU A 577 18.33 -25.98 24.87
N PRO A 578 18.00 -27.14 24.27
CA PRO A 578 16.71 -27.33 23.64
C PRO A 578 15.55 -27.13 24.63
N VAL A 579 14.50 -26.44 24.20
CA VAL A 579 13.25 -26.31 24.93
C VAL A 579 12.21 -27.17 24.25
N ASP A 580 11.60 -28.09 24.99
CA ASP A 580 10.58 -28.98 24.46
C ASP A 580 9.33 -28.19 24.06
N LEU A 581 8.97 -28.29 22.78
CA LEU A 581 7.70 -27.82 22.23
C LEU A 581 6.87 -29.03 21.78
N PRO A 582 5.54 -28.89 21.64
CA PRO A 582 4.70 -29.97 21.11
C PRO A 582 5.20 -30.49 19.76
N GLU A 583 5.09 -31.80 19.50
CA GLU A 583 5.63 -32.43 18.27
C GLU A 583 5.09 -31.81 16.96
N GLU A 584 3.88 -31.24 16.99
CA GLU A 584 3.26 -30.56 15.84
C GLU A 584 3.73 -29.10 15.65
N SER A 585 4.60 -28.60 16.54
CA SER A 585 5.15 -27.25 16.46
C SER A 585 6.04 -27.11 15.23
N PRO A 586 5.85 -26.07 14.40
CA PRO A 586 6.76 -25.77 13.28
C PRO A 586 8.04 -25.06 13.76
N PHE A 587 8.25 -24.95 15.07
CA PHE A 587 9.37 -24.25 15.69
C PHE A 587 10.30 -25.20 16.43
N ARG A 588 11.60 -24.90 16.36
CA ARG A 588 12.59 -25.34 17.34
C ARG A 588 13.00 -24.15 18.20
N LEU A 589 12.91 -24.32 19.50
CA LEU A 589 13.26 -23.30 20.48
C LEU A 589 14.47 -23.77 21.29
N PHE A 590 15.42 -22.87 21.46
CA PHE A 590 16.61 -23.11 22.28
C PHE A 590 16.78 -21.98 23.28
N ARG A 591 17.07 -22.31 24.53
CA ARG A 591 17.50 -21.34 25.54
C ARG A 591 18.99 -21.06 25.36
N VAL A 592 19.37 -19.79 25.43
CA VAL A 592 20.78 -19.35 25.36
C VAL A 592 21.36 -19.41 26.77
N LYS A 593 22.43 -20.19 26.95
CA LYS A 593 23.09 -20.32 28.26
C LYS A 593 24.03 -19.14 28.51
N GLY A 594 23.95 -18.57 29.71
CA GLY A 594 24.81 -17.46 30.11
C GLY A 594 24.24 -16.07 29.75
N SER A 595 23.00 -15.98 29.24
CA SER A 595 22.24 -14.74 29.40
C SER A 595 21.90 -14.63 30.90
N GLU A 596 22.52 -13.69 31.60
CA GLU A 596 21.94 -13.26 32.87
C GLU A 596 20.59 -12.65 32.51
N SER A 597 19.49 -13.21 33.05
CA SER A 597 18.14 -12.72 32.78
C SER A 597 18.04 -11.26 33.22
N SER A 598 18.26 -10.35 32.27
CA SER A 598 18.14 -8.91 32.49
C SER A 598 16.67 -8.55 32.42
N ARG A 599 15.99 -8.70 33.57
CA ARG A 599 14.69 -8.06 33.81
C ARG A 599 14.88 -6.63 34.26
#